data_AF-A0A3L7P9G5-F1
#
_entry.id   AF-A0A3L7P9G5-F1
#
_cell.length_a   1.000
_cell.length_b   1.000
_cell.length_c   1.000
_cell.angle_alpha   90.00
_cell.angle_beta   90.00
_cell.angle_gamma   90.00
#
_symmetry.space_group_name_H-M   'P 1'
#
loop_
_entity.id
_entity.type
_entity.pdbx_description
1 polymer ?
#
loop_
_entity_poly.entity_id
_entity_poly.type
_entity_poly.pdbx_seq_one_letter_code
_entity_poly.pdbx_strand_id
1 'polypeptide(L)'
;MKPREDRVTRWVRPNETLSSAAAKLIDAVVAMGLRLARSQLAWTLVVVVCVSLIYFRVAPYLVTQGQVYSTLYETHSEMIRLRSQPHSQAEWTAIRIRTCGELAELVPVLEQQAVTDDKTSMSLLWLARDYLPRELNDSPPDESVKESKVQEHFRIVQQELIIPRRSVSHGNWWIRAIVGLDVVGGLALLAYWVRK
;
A
#
# COMPACT_ATOMS: atom_id res chain seq x y z
N MET A 1 8.32 -74.30 -69.71
CA MET A 1 8.43 -74.30 -68.23
C MET A 1 9.42 -73.21 -67.83
N LYS A 2 8.96 -72.14 -67.15
CA LYS A 2 9.78 -71.05 -66.61
C LYS A 2 9.76 -71.15 -65.07
N PRO A 3 10.90 -70.99 -64.37
CA PRO A 3 10.90 -70.97 -62.92
C PRO A 3 10.40 -69.61 -62.43
N ARG A 4 9.65 -69.61 -61.32
CA ARG A 4 9.09 -68.43 -60.65
C ARG A 4 9.75 -68.30 -59.28
N GLU A 5 11.00 -67.86 -59.29
CA GLU A 5 11.58 -67.02 -58.23
C GLU A 5 11.07 -65.61 -58.58
N ASP A 6 10.45 -64.81 -57.71
CA ASP A 6 11.11 -64.06 -56.65
C ASP A 6 10.09 -63.73 -55.55
N ARG A 7 10.27 -64.27 -54.34
CA ARG A 7 9.60 -63.77 -53.12
C ARG A 7 10.66 -63.53 -52.03
N VAL A 8 11.61 -62.66 -52.37
CA VAL A 8 12.58 -62.12 -51.41
C VAL A 8 11.87 -61.07 -50.54
N THR A 9 11.35 -61.56 -49.43
CA THR A 9 11.38 -60.92 -48.10
C THR A 9 11.72 -59.41 -48.08
N ARG A 10 10.72 -58.57 -48.33
CA ARG A 10 10.75 -57.16 -47.90
C ARG A 10 10.56 -57.12 -46.39
N TRP A 11 11.65 -57.31 -45.65
CA TRP A 11 11.71 -57.01 -44.21
C TRP A 11 11.55 -55.49 -44.05
N VAL A 12 10.32 -55.05 -43.85
CA VAL A 12 10.03 -53.70 -43.37
C VAL A 12 10.60 -53.62 -41.96
N ARG A 13 11.74 -52.93 -41.76
CA ARG A 13 12.28 -52.66 -40.41
C ARG A 13 11.26 -51.85 -39.62
N PRO A 14 10.60 -52.41 -38.59
CA PRO A 14 9.64 -51.68 -37.79
C PRO A 14 10.34 -51.18 -36.53
N ASN A 15 11.07 -50.06 -36.61
CA ASN A 15 11.68 -49.47 -35.41
C ASN A 15 12.05 -47.99 -35.56
N GLU A 16 12.65 -47.57 -36.67
CA GLU A 16 13.28 -46.23 -36.78
C GLU A 16 12.27 -45.06 -36.82
N THR A 17 11.03 -45.30 -37.26
CA THR A 17 9.99 -44.26 -37.32
C THR A 17 9.33 -43.99 -35.95
N LEU A 18 9.24 -45.00 -35.09
CA LEU A 18 8.62 -44.86 -33.76
C LEU A 18 9.56 -44.16 -32.77
N SER A 19 10.86 -44.44 -32.83
CA SER A 19 11.85 -43.79 -31.97
C SER A 19 12.01 -42.30 -32.32
N SER A 20 11.99 -41.96 -33.61
CA SER A 20 12.07 -40.56 -34.06
C SER A 20 10.79 -39.76 -33.76
N ALA A 21 9.61 -40.40 -33.80
CA ALA A 21 8.36 -39.76 -33.42
C ALA A 21 8.26 -39.55 -31.90
N ALA A 22 8.72 -40.52 -31.09
CA ALA A 22 8.77 -40.39 -29.63
C ALA A 22 9.72 -39.27 -29.19
N ALA A 23 10.91 -39.16 -29.81
CA ALA A 23 11.86 -38.08 -29.52
C ALA A 23 11.26 -36.68 -29.79
N LYS A 24 10.58 -36.50 -30.93
CA LYS A 24 9.92 -35.23 -31.28
C LYS A 24 8.79 -34.86 -30.32
N LEU A 25 8.05 -35.84 -29.80
CA LEU A 25 7.00 -35.60 -28.79
C LEU A 25 7.59 -35.15 -27.46
N ILE A 26 8.69 -35.77 -27.02
CA ILE A 26 9.39 -35.39 -25.78
C ILE A 26 9.93 -33.95 -25.89
N ASP A 27 10.59 -33.62 -27.00
CA ASP A 27 11.13 -32.27 -27.22
C ASP A 27 10.01 -31.21 -27.26
N ALA A 28 8.87 -31.52 -27.88
CA ALA A 28 7.72 -30.62 -27.92
C ALA A 28 7.10 -30.40 -26.52
N VAL A 29 6.99 -31.45 -25.72
CA VAL A 29 6.47 -31.37 -24.34
C VAL A 29 7.41 -30.57 -23.44
N VAL A 30 8.72 -30.79 -23.55
CA VAL A 30 9.74 -30.05 -22.80
C VAL A 30 9.73 -28.56 -23.21
N ALA A 31 9.67 -28.26 -24.50
CA ALA A 31 9.60 -26.89 -25.00
C ALA A 31 8.31 -26.17 -24.56
N MET A 32 7.17 -26.89 -24.52
CA MET A 32 5.90 -26.36 -24.04
C MET A 32 5.93 -26.11 -22.52
N GLY A 33 6.51 -27.02 -21.73
CA GLY A 33 6.73 -26.86 -20.30
C GLY A 33 7.63 -25.66 -19.95
N LEU A 34 8.73 -25.47 -20.70
CA LEU A 34 9.62 -24.32 -20.54
C LEU A 34 8.96 -22.98 -20.88
N ARG A 35 8.07 -22.95 -21.89
CA ARG A 35 7.30 -21.75 -22.24
C ARG A 35 6.27 -21.40 -21.16
N LEU A 36 5.58 -22.40 -20.61
CA LEU A 36 4.63 -22.23 -19.51
C LEU A 36 5.32 -21.76 -18.23
N ALA A 37 6.48 -22.35 -17.88
CA ALA A 37 7.26 -21.95 -16.72
C ALA A 37 7.80 -20.51 -16.84
N ARG A 38 8.30 -20.13 -18.02
CA ARG A 38 8.72 -18.74 -18.29
C ARG A 38 7.55 -17.76 -18.22
N SER A 39 6.37 -18.16 -18.69
CA SER A 39 5.16 -17.34 -18.60
C SER A 39 4.71 -17.15 -17.14
N GLN A 40 4.73 -18.20 -16.31
CA GLN A 40 4.36 -18.09 -14.90
C GLN A 40 5.37 -17.27 -14.08
N LEU A 41 6.67 -17.40 -14.36
CA LEU A 41 7.69 -16.55 -13.75
C LEU A 41 7.52 -15.07 -14.14
N ALA A 42 7.14 -14.79 -15.39
CA ALA A 42 6.85 -13.43 -15.83
C ALA A 42 5.62 -12.85 -15.10
N TRP A 43 4.54 -13.61 -14.97
CA TRP A 43 3.32 -13.17 -14.27
C TRP A 43 3.55 -12.96 -12.77
N THR A 44 4.28 -13.86 -12.11
CA THR A 44 4.63 -13.69 -10.69
C THR A 44 5.50 -12.46 -10.45
N LEU A 45 6.47 -12.19 -11.32
CA LEU A 45 7.27 -10.97 -11.27
C LEU A 45 6.39 -9.70 -11.41
N VAL A 46 5.46 -9.69 -12.36
CA VAL A 46 4.53 -8.57 -12.56
C VAL A 46 3.66 -8.34 -11.32
N VAL A 47 3.10 -9.39 -10.72
CA VAL A 47 2.31 -9.28 -9.48
C VAL A 47 3.14 -8.73 -8.34
N VAL A 48 4.38 -9.25 -8.14
CA VAL A 48 5.28 -8.75 -7.10
C VAL A 48 5.59 -7.27 -7.30
N VAL A 49 5.93 -6.85 -8.52
CA VAL A 49 6.19 -5.44 -8.84
C VAL A 49 4.94 -4.58 -8.57
N CYS A 50 3.76 -5.02 -9.00
CA CYS A 50 2.51 -4.30 -8.74
C CYS A 50 2.22 -4.17 -7.24
N VAL A 51 2.35 -5.24 -6.47
CA VAL A 51 2.15 -5.23 -5.01
C VAL A 51 3.18 -4.34 -4.34
N SER A 52 4.45 -4.40 -4.74
CA SER A 52 5.50 -3.51 -4.24
C SER A 52 5.17 -2.04 -4.53
N LEU A 53 4.76 -1.71 -5.75
CA LEU A 53 4.39 -0.33 -6.12
C LEU A 53 3.19 0.18 -5.32
N ILE A 54 2.18 -0.66 -5.07
CA ILE A 54 1.01 -0.31 -4.25
C ILE A 54 1.44 -0.13 -2.78
N TYR A 55 2.24 -1.06 -2.24
CA TYR A 55 2.72 -0.99 -0.86
C TYR A 55 3.56 0.26 -0.60
N PHE A 56 4.51 0.58 -1.49
CA PHE A 56 5.33 1.79 -1.41
C PHE A 56 4.51 3.08 -1.49
N ARG A 57 3.33 3.07 -2.13
CA ARG A 57 2.48 4.26 -2.26
C ARG A 57 1.52 4.45 -1.08
N VAL A 58 1.04 3.35 -0.47
CA VAL A 58 0.01 3.37 0.59
C VAL A 58 0.62 3.35 1.99
N ALA A 59 1.72 2.61 2.21
CA ALA A 59 2.37 2.52 3.51
C ALA A 59 2.85 3.87 4.09
N PRO A 60 3.50 4.77 3.32
CA PRO A 60 3.92 6.06 3.88
C PRO A 60 2.73 6.95 4.23
N TYR A 61 1.58 6.82 3.55
CA TYR A 61 0.40 7.66 3.80
C TYR A 61 -0.27 7.35 5.15
N LEU A 62 -0.37 6.08 5.51
CA LEU A 62 -1.02 5.66 6.77
C LEU A 62 -0.08 5.75 7.97
N VAL A 63 1.23 5.57 7.76
CA VAL A 63 2.24 5.64 8.82
C VAL A 63 2.56 7.09 9.20
N THR A 64 2.37 8.08 8.31
CA THR A 64 2.62 9.49 8.65
C THR A 64 1.46 10.15 9.40
N GLN A 65 0.21 9.97 8.97
CA GLN A 65 -0.92 10.71 9.57
C GLN A 65 -1.15 10.37 11.05
N GLY A 66 -1.04 9.09 11.43
CA GLY A 66 -1.19 8.67 12.82
C GLY A 66 -0.07 9.19 13.72
N GLN A 67 1.18 9.17 13.23
CA GLN A 67 2.33 9.67 13.97
C GLN A 67 2.28 11.21 14.11
N VAL A 68 1.91 11.92 13.05
CA VAL A 68 1.71 13.37 13.11
C VAL A 68 0.59 13.69 14.11
N TYR A 69 -0.53 12.98 14.04
CA TYR A 69 -1.63 13.17 14.99
C TYR A 69 -1.17 12.98 16.43
N SER A 70 -0.45 11.90 16.75
CA SER A 70 0.04 11.67 18.12
C SER A 70 0.96 12.79 18.59
N THR A 71 1.89 13.25 17.74
CA THR A 71 2.81 14.34 18.09
C THR A 71 2.07 15.66 18.34
N LEU A 72 1.12 16.02 17.47
CA LEU A 72 0.32 17.23 17.64
C LEU A 72 -0.58 17.14 18.88
N TYR A 73 -1.15 15.97 19.16
CA TYR A 73 -2.01 15.74 20.32
C TYR A 73 -1.22 15.79 21.63
N GLU A 74 -0.06 15.13 21.69
CA GLU A 74 0.84 15.18 22.85
C GLU A 74 1.26 16.62 23.15
N THR A 75 1.69 17.35 22.10
CA THR A 75 2.03 18.77 22.18
C THR A 75 0.89 19.61 22.76
N HIS A 76 -0.32 19.44 22.22
CA HIS A 76 -1.51 20.15 22.71
C HIS A 76 -1.80 19.80 24.18
N SER A 77 -1.74 18.52 24.55
CA SER A 77 -1.98 18.08 25.93
C SER A 77 -0.96 18.64 26.91
N GLU A 78 0.31 18.75 26.48
CA GLU A 78 1.37 19.37 27.26
C GLU A 78 1.13 20.87 27.46
N MET A 79 0.69 21.58 26.41
CA MET A 79 0.30 22.99 26.51
C MET A 79 -0.84 23.20 27.51
N ILE A 80 -1.90 22.40 27.44
CA ILE A 80 -3.03 22.48 28.38
C ILE A 80 -2.56 22.19 29.81
N ARG A 81 -1.71 21.17 30.01
CA ARG A 81 -1.14 20.87 31.32
C ARG A 81 -0.39 22.08 31.90
N LEU A 82 0.41 22.77 31.08
CA LEU A 82 1.16 23.96 31.49
C LEU A 82 0.28 25.17 31.74
N ARG A 83 -0.88 25.28 31.06
CA ARG A 83 -1.85 26.34 31.39
C ARG A 83 -2.53 26.09 32.72
N SER A 84 -2.78 24.83 33.08
CA SER A 84 -3.48 24.46 34.32
C SER A 84 -2.63 24.58 35.60
N GLN A 85 -1.32 24.78 35.48
CA GLN A 85 -0.38 24.85 36.60
C GLN A 85 0.34 26.21 36.62
N PRO A 86 0.70 26.75 37.80
CA PRO A 86 1.50 27.96 37.88
C PRO A 86 2.93 27.66 37.40
N HIS A 87 3.24 28.04 36.16
CA HIS A 87 4.56 27.88 35.56
C HIS A 87 5.31 29.20 35.43
N SER A 88 6.64 29.11 35.35
CA SER A 88 7.46 30.28 35.09
C SER A 88 7.40 30.68 33.61
N GLN A 89 7.51 31.99 33.33
CA GLN A 89 7.55 32.50 31.95
C GLN A 89 8.69 31.87 31.12
N ALA A 90 9.77 31.44 31.77
CA ALA A 90 10.90 30.75 31.14
C ALA A 90 10.50 29.37 30.61
N GLU A 91 9.73 28.60 31.38
CA GLU A 91 9.22 27.28 30.96
C GLU A 91 8.26 27.40 29.76
N TRP A 92 7.35 28.38 29.81
CA TRP A 92 6.45 28.67 28.69
C TRP A 92 7.22 29.00 27.40
N THR A 93 8.26 29.84 27.53
CA THR A 93 9.09 30.23 26.38
C THR A 93 9.88 29.06 25.82
N ALA A 94 10.43 28.19 26.66
CA ALA A 94 11.16 27.00 26.23
C ALA A 94 10.27 26.06 25.41
N ILE A 95 9.03 25.86 25.86
CA ILE A 95 8.08 24.96 25.22
C ILE A 95 7.59 25.54 23.90
N ARG A 96 7.32 26.85 23.87
CA ARG A 96 7.03 27.56 22.61
C ARG A 96 8.16 27.38 21.59
N ILE A 97 9.42 27.56 21.98
CA ILE A 97 10.56 27.41 21.06
C ILE A 97 10.64 25.98 20.52
N ARG A 98 10.54 24.98 21.41
CA ARG A 98 10.58 23.57 21.02
C ARG A 98 9.45 23.23 20.05
N THR A 99 8.21 23.52 20.44
CA THR A 99 7.05 23.19 19.62
C THR A 99 7.05 23.93 18.29
N CYS A 100 7.42 25.21 18.25
CA CYS A 100 7.54 25.93 16.98
C CYS A 100 8.63 25.32 16.08
N GLY A 101 9.73 24.80 16.65
CA GLY A 101 10.75 24.06 15.91
C GLY A 101 10.21 22.78 15.28
N GLU A 102 9.54 21.94 16.09
CA GLU A 102 8.92 20.70 15.62
C GLU A 102 7.86 20.95 14.54
N LEU A 103 7.00 21.96 14.73
CA LEU A 103 5.99 22.34 13.75
C LEU A 103 6.60 22.88 12.46
N ALA A 104 7.73 23.60 12.52
CA ALA A 104 8.43 24.09 11.34
C ALA A 104 8.98 22.96 10.46
N GLU A 105 9.36 21.82 11.06
CA GLU A 105 9.77 20.63 10.32
C GLU A 105 8.57 19.85 9.75
N LEU A 106 7.45 19.81 10.49
CA LEU A 106 6.25 19.05 10.11
C LEU A 106 5.41 19.72 9.03
N VAL A 107 5.28 21.05 9.05
CA VAL A 107 4.40 21.80 8.13
C VAL A 107 4.74 21.56 6.65
N PRO A 108 6.01 21.63 6.19
CA PRO A 108 6.35 21.37 4.79
C PRO A 108 5.96 19.96 4.32
N VAL A 109 6.10 18.96 5.20
CA VAL A 109 5.69 17.58 4.91
C VAL A 109 4.17 17.49 4.77
N LEU A 110 3.44 18.13 5.68
CA LEU A 110 1.98 18.17 5.64
C LEU A 110 1.46 18.95 4.43
N GLU A 111 2.10 20.03 4.02
CA GLU A 111 1.70 20.80 2.82
C GLU A 111 1.88 19.99 1.53
N GLN A 112 2.92 19.15 1.44
CA GLN A 112 3.13 18.26 0.30
C GLN A 112 2.13 17.10 0.25
N GLN A 113 1.64 16.66 1.41
CA GLN A 113 0.78 15.50 1.54
C GLN A 113 -0.72 15.85 1.65
N ALA A 114 -1.05 17.10 2.01
CA ALA A 114 -2.42 17.54 2.20
C ALA A 114 -3.17 17.59 0.88
N VAL A 115 -4.30 16.88 0.83
CA VAL A 115 -5.21 16.88 -0.30
C VAL A 115 -6.52 17.52 0.15
N THR A 116 -7.04 18.46 -0.63
CA THR A 116 -8.27 19.20 -0.30
C THR A 116 -9.48 18.29 -0.06
N ASP A 117 -9.49 17.13 -0.70
CA ASP A 117 -10.55 16.12 -0.58
C ASP A 117 -10.38 15.20 0.65
N ASP A 118 -9.19 15.15 1.26
CA ASP A 118 -8.96 14.44 2.52
C ASP A 118 -9.00 15.40 3.71
N LYS A 119 -10.15 15.38 4.40
CA LYS A 119 -10.40 16.16 5.61
C LYS A 119 -9.37 15.91 6.71
N THR A 120 -8.80 14.71 6.78
CA THR A 120 -7.83 14.33 7.82
C THR A 120 -6.52 15.08 7.59
N SER A 121 -5.95 14.96 6.38
CA SER A 121 -4.73 15.66 6.01
C SER A 121 -4.85 17.19 6.14
N MET A 122 -5.97 17.77 5.70
CA MET A 122 -6.23 19.21 5.83
C MET A 122 -6.37 19.65 7.29
N SER A 123 -7.03 18.86 8.13
CA SER A 123 -7.18 19.17 9.55
C SER A 123 -5.85 19.10 10.29
N LEU A 124 -4.99 18.11 9.98
CA LEU A 124 -3.63 18.02 10.52
C LEU A 124 -2.78 19.22 10.09
N LEU A 125 -2.86 19.61 8.82
CA LEU A 125 -2.15 20.78 8.30
C LEU A 125 -2.59 22.06 9.01
N TRP A 126 -3.90 22.30 9.16
CA TRP A 126 -4.40 23.48 9.85
C TRP A 126 -4.03 23.50 11.34
N LEU A 127 -4.07 22.34 12.01
CA LEU A 127 -3.62 22.22 13.40
C LEU A 127 -2.15 22.64 13.54
N ALA A 128 -1.28 22.09 12.69
CA ALA A 128 0.16 22.36 12.74
C ALA A 128 0.53 23.79 12.31
N ARG A 129 -0.09 24.31 11.25
CA ARG A 129 0.28 25.61 10.66
C ARG A 129 -0.42 26.79 11.31
N ASP A 130 -1.73 26.66 11.55
CA ASP A 130 -2.58 27.81 11.84
C ASP A 130 -3.00 27.86 13.30
N TYR A 131 -3.33 26.74 13.93
CA TYR A 131 -3.94 26.74 15.27
C TYR A 131 -2.93 26.62 16.41
N LEU A 132 -2.08 25.57 16.43
CA LEU A 132 -1.13 25.37 17.54
C LEU A 132 -0.12 26.51 17.69
N PRO A 133 0.48 27.07 16.61
CA PRO A 133 1.35 28.23 16.73
C PRO A 133 0.65 29.46 17.30
N ARG A 134 -0.65 29.64 17.01
CA ARG A 134 -1.43 30.76 17.56
C ARG A 134 -1.72 30.54 19.05
N GLU A 135 -2.15 29.33 19.43
CA GLU A 135 -2.35 28.93 20.83
C GLU A 135 -1.08 29.10 21.70
N LEU A 136 0.11 28.89 21.12
CA LEU A 136 1.39 29.10 21.81
C LEU A 136 1.78 30.58 21.96
N ASN A 137 1.34 31.42 21.02
CA ASN A 137 1.64 32.86 21.03
C ASN A 137 0.64 33.66 21.86
N ASP A 138 -0.60 33.17 21.97
CA ASP A 138 -1.61 33.71 22.87
C ASP A 138 -1.23 33.30 24.31
N SER A 139 -0.63 34.22 25.08
CA SER A 139 -0.40 34.07 26.53
C SER A 139 -1.75 33.90 27.28
N PRO A 140 -1.78 33.29 28.48
CA PRO A 140 -3.03 32.75 29.07
C PRO A 140 -3.95 33.86 29.63
N PRO A 141 -5.26 33.64 29.84
CA PRO A 141 -6.22 32.71 29.25
C PRO A 141 -7.36 33.48 28.54
N ASP A 142 -7.63 33.20 27.27
CA ASP A 142 -8.90 33.58 26.63
C ASP A 142 -9.50 32.33 25.99
N GLU A 143 -10.04 31.47 26.87
CA GLU A 143 -10.34 30.05 26.64
C GLU A 143 -11.48 29.76 25.65
N SER A 144 -12.40 30.68 25.37
CA SER A 144 -13.74 30.21 24.96
C SER A 144 -13.92 29.85 23.47
N VAL A 145 -13.16 30.42 22.54
CA VAL A 145 -13.48 30.29 21.09
C VAL A 145 -12.40 29.55 20.28
N LYS A 146 -11.12 29.69 20.65
CA LYS A 146 -10.00 29.12 19.87
C LYS A 146 -9.78 27.64 20.20
N GLU A 147 -9.88 27.28 21.47
CA GLU A 147 -9.74 25.91 21.93
C GLU A 147 -10.82 24.99 21.33
N SER A 148 -12.04 25.52 21.15
CA SER A 148 -13.13 24.79 20.49
C SER A 148 -12.78 24.34 19.06
N LYS A 149 -12.06 25.15 18.28
CA LYS A 149 -11.67 24.79 16.90
C LYS A 149 -10.53 23.78 16.86
N VAL A 150 -9.58 23.89 17.78
CA VAL A 150 -8.48 22.92 17.93
C VAL A 150 -9.05 21.54 18.26
N GLN A 151 -9.92 21.48 19.26
CA GLN A 151 -10.58 20.23 19.66
C GLN A 151 -11.45 19.66 18.53
N GLU A 152 -12.14 20.50 17.76
CA GLU A 152 -12.93 20.04 16.61
C GLU A 152 -12.05 19.39 15.52
N HIS A 153 -10.89 19.98 15.18
CA HIS A 153 -9.98 19.36 14.22
C HIS A 153 -9.37 18.06 14.74
N PHE A 154 -9.01 17.98 16.03
CA PHE A 154 -8.58 16.72 16.63
C PHE A 154 -9.70 15.66 16.60
N ARG A 155 -10.96 16.05 16.85
CA ARG A 155 -12.13 15.16 16.77
C ARG A 155 -12.35 14.63 15.35
N ILE A 156 -12.25 15.49 14.34
CA ILE A 156 -12.35 15.10 12.92
C ILE A 156 -11.28 14.05 12.59
N VAL A 157 -10.02 14.33 12.94
CA VAL A 157 -8.89 13.42 12.66
C VAL A 157 -9.06 12.10 13.40
N GLN A 158 -9.45 12.12 14.67
CA GLN A 158 -9.69 10.92 15.47
C GLN A 158 -10.85 10.07 14.92
N GLN A 159 -11.94 10.70 14.46
CA GLN A 159 -13.07 9.97 13.87
C GLN A 159 -12.69 9.27 12.56
N GLU A 160 -11.90 9.93 11.71
CA GLU A 160 -11.45 9.35 10.43
C GLU A 160 -10.30 8.33 10.60
N LEU A 161 -9.51 8.42 11.68
CA LEU A 161 -8.50 7.42 12.04
C LEU A 161 -9.11 6.16 12.69
N ILE A 162 -10.13 6.30 13.56
CA ILE A 162 -10.77 5.18 14.29
C ILE A 162 -11.83 4.49 13.44
N ILE A 163 -12.60 5.25 12.66
CA ILE A 163 -13.51 4.70 11.67
C ILE A 163 -12.72 4.72 10.36
N PRO A 164 -12.05 3.64 9.94
CA PRO A 164 -11.57 3.58 8.58
C PRO A 164 -12.81 3.73 7.71
N ARG A 165 -13.03 4.92 7.14
CA ARG A 165 -14.03 5.06 6.11
C ARG A 165 -13.68 3.97 5.12
N ARG A 166 -14.63 3.08 4.87
CA ARG A 166 -14.77 2.48 3.56
C ARG A 166 -15.02 3.64 2.60
N SER A 167 -14.01 4.47 2.34
CA SER A 167 -13.99 5.32 1.18
C SER A 167 -13.91 4.33 0.03
N VAL A 168 -15.10 4.00 -0.47
CA VAL A 168 -15.26 3.59 -1.86
C VAL A 168 -14.85 4.82 -2.66
N SER A 169 -13.54 5.07 -2.72
CA SER A 169 -12.95 5.95 -3.71
C SER A 169 -13.48 5.44 -5.04
N HIS A 170 -14.24 6.27 -5.75
CA HIS A 170 -14.71 5.98 -7.10
C HIS A 170 -13.53 5.69 -8.06
N GLY A 171 -12.28 5.99 -7.66
CA GLY A 171 -11.05 5.62 -8.38
C GLY A 171 -10.51 4.21 -8.12
N ASN A 172 -11.00 3.48 -7.09
CA ASN A 172 -10.41 2.20 -6.66
C ASN A 172 -11.24 0.95 -7.01
N TRP A 173 -12.40 1.08 -7.67
CA TRP A 173 -13.21 -0.08 -8.05
C TRP A 173 -12.43 -1.01 -8.99
N TRP A 174 -11.66 -0.44 -9.92
CA TRP A 174 -10.85 -1.20 -10.87
C TRP A 174 -9.67 -1.91 -10.19
N ILE A 175 -9.03 -1.27 -9.20
CA ILE A 175 -7.96 -1.89 -8.40
C ILE A 175 -8.52 -3.05 -7.56
N ARG A 176 -9.70 -2.88 -6.95
CA ARG A 176 -10.38 -3.96 -6.23
C ARG A 176 -10.82 -5.09 -7.17
N ALA A 177 -11.22 -4.77 -8.41
CA ALA A 177 -11.53 -5.76 -9.42
C ALA A 177 -10.28 -6.56 -9.82
N ILE A 178 -9.13 -5.90 -10.03
CA ILE A 178 -7.85 -6.58 -10.31
C ILE A 178 -7.45 -7.49 -9.15
N VAL A 179 -7.44 -6.97 -7.92
CA VAL A 179 -7.07 -7.76 -6.74
C VAL A 179 -8.05 -8.91 -6.53
N GLY A 180 -9.35 -8.69 -6.73
CA GLY A 180 -10.35 -9.74 -6.69
C GLY A 180 -10.13 -10.82 -7.75
N LEU A 181 -9.73 -10.43 -8.96
CA LEU A 181 -9.45 -11.34 -10.06
C LEU A 181 -8.16 -12.15 -9.82
N ASP A 182 -7.13 -11.53 -9.23
CA ASP A 182 -5.88 -12.20 -8.85
C ASP A 182 -6.11 -13.21 -7.71
N VAL A 183 -6.93 -12.87 -6.72
CA VAL A 183 -7.27 -13.79 -5.62
C VAL A 183 -8.10 -14.97 -6.14
N VAL A 184 -9.10 -14.72 -6.98
CA VAL A 184 -9.92 -15.78 -7.59
C VAL A 184 -9.08 -16.65 -8.53
N GLY A 185 -8.19 -16.05 -9.31
CA GLY A 185 -7.25 -16.74 -10.19
C GLY A 185 -6.26 -17.62 -9.41
N GLY A 186 -5.70 -17.10 -8.32
CA GLY A 186 -4.81 -17.85 -7.43
C GLY A 186 -5.50 -19.03 -6.74
N LEU A 187 -6.74 -18.83 -6.28
CA LEU A 187 -7.54 -19.91 -5.68
C LEU A 187 -7.95 -20.97 -6.71
N ALA A 188 -8.28 -20.58 -7.94
CA ALA A 188 -8.56 -21.52 -9.02
C ALA A 188 -7.32 -22.36 -9.40
N LEU A 189 -6.13 -21.75 -9.39
CA LEU A 189 -4.87 -22.44 -9.66
C LEU A 189 -4.53 -23.44 -8.54
N LEU A 190 -4.71 -23.04 -7.28
CA LEU A 190 -4.56 -23.93 -6.12
C LEU A 190 -5.54 -25.10 -6.19
N ALA A 191 -6.82 -24.84 -6.49
CA ALA A 191 -7.83 -25.88 -6.63
C ALA A 191 -7.52 -26.84 -7.78
N TYR A 192 -6.94 -26.36 -8.89
CA TYR A 192 -6.48 -27.20 -9.99
C TYR A 192 -5.31 -28.11 -9.57
N TRP A 193 -4.36 -27.60 -8.78
CA TRP A 193 -3.22 -28.36 -8.29
C TRP A 193 -3.58 -29.36 -7.19
N VAL A 194 -4.53 -29.05 -6.30
CA VAL A 194 -4.99 -29.97 -5.24
C VAL A 194 -5.79 -31.15 -5.81
N ARG A 195 -6.38 -30.99 -7.01
CA ARG A 195 -7.22 -32.01 -7.65
C ARG A 195 -6.43 -32.98 -8.55
N LYS A 196 -5.13 -32.75 -8.72
CA LYS A 196 -4.24 -33.50 -9.59
C LYS A 196 -3.24 -34.31 -8.76
#